data_AF-A0A844W028-F1
#
_entry.id   AF-A0A844W028-F1
#
_cell.length_a   1.000
_cell.length_b   1.000
_cell.length_c   1.000
_cell.angle_alpha   90.00
_cell.angle_beta   90.00
_cell.angle_gamma   90.00
#
_symmetry.space_group_name_H-M   'P 1'
#
loop_
_entity.id
_entity.type
_entity.pdbx_description
1 polymer ?
#
loop_
_entity_poly.entity_id
_entity_poly.type
_entity_poly.pdbx_seq_one_letter_code
_entity_poly.pdbx_strand_id
1 'polypeptide(L)'
;MVADQTDGFLVLHRGRILHESYCDAMRPQDLHLSMSMSMSMSMSMSMSMAKSILGILTGILADAGRIDLAAPLAAHLPELAATGYRGATVQHLLAMTLGVVVDESYDVPGSHMQKLGEAVVWADGPRTEGWPQTVWQLILELTETERVHGAQFLYRSIETDLLGFVVERVTGQPLAELVSELIWQKIGA
;
A
#
# COMPACT_ATOMS: atom_id res chain seq x y z
N MET A 1 21.39 -8.07 25.77
CA MET A 1 20.17 -7.94 24.96
C MET A 1 20.64 -7.68 23.54
N VAL A 2 20.17 -8.47 22.58
CA VAL A 2 20.45 -8.21 21.16
C VAL A 2 19.71 -6.93 20.82
N ALA A 3 20.42 -5.89 20.38
CA ALA A 3 19.78 -4.62 20.03
C ALA A 3 19.00 -4.82 18.72
N ASP A 4 17.69 -4.64 18.80
CA ASP A 4 16.67 -4.89 17.77
C ASP A 4 16.76 -3.91 16.58
N GLN A 5 17.87 -3.17 16.43
CA GLN A 5 18.05 -2.07 15.48
C GLN A 5 16.93 -1.01 15.56
N THR A 6 16.45 -0.70 16.76
CA THR A 6 15.40 0.31 16.96
C THR A 6 15.95 1.72 16.78
N ASP A 7 15.44 2.48 15.81
CA ASP A 7 15.80 3.90 15.61
C ASP A 7 15.03 4.85 16.54
N GLY A 8 13.73 4.61 16.76
CA GLY A 8 12.88 5.43 17.61
C GLY A 8 11.74 4.64 18.25
N PHE A 9 11.43 4.93 19.51
CA PHE A 9 10.38 4.26 20.28
C PHE A 9 9.63 5.26 21.16
N LEU A 10 8.30 5.21 21.13
CA LEU A 10 7.43 6.12 21.88
C LEU A 10 6.27 5.37 22.51
N VAL A 11 5.99 5.67 23.79
CA VAL A 11 4.82 5.14 24.52
C VAL A 11 3.90 6.29 24.91
N LEU A 12 2.70 6.28 24.36
CA LEU A 12 1.63 7.22 24.69
C LEU A 12 0.57 6.54 25.55
N HIS A 13 0.19 7.15 26.67
CA HIS A 13 -0.91 6.69 27.51
C HIS A 13 -1.82 7.87 27.87
N ARG A 14 -3.09 7.78 27.47
CA ARG A 14 -4.12 8.80 27.74
C ARG A 14 -3.69 10.21 27.32
N GLY A 15 -3.13 10.34 26.12
CA GLY A 15 -2.68 11.62 25.56
C GLY A 15 -1.41 12.19 26.19
N ARG A 16 -0.67 11.41 27.00
CA ARG A 16 0.61 11.81 27.57
C ARG A 16 1.72 10.86 27.13
N ILE A 17 2.87 11.42 26.77
CA ILE A 17 4.09 10.65 26.49
C ILE A 17 4.61 10.15 27.83
N LEU A 18 4.64 8.83 28.01
CA LEU A 18 5.24 8.18 29.18
C LEU A 18 6.72 7.88 28.97
N HIS A 19 7.10 7.64 27.72
CA HIS A 19 8.46 7.31 27.34
C HIS A 19 8.70 7.68 25.88
N GLU A 20 9.89 8.19 25.59
CA GLU A 20 10.44 8.32 24.25
C GLU A 20 11.94 8.01 24.30
N SER A 21 12.44 7.30 23.30
CA SER A 21 13.86 7.01 23.13
C SER A 21 14.20 6.98 21.65
N TYR A 22 15.35 7.54 21.31
CA TYR A 22 15.86 7.58 19.95
C TYR A 22 17.30 7.06 19.98
N CYS A 23 17.62 6.17 19.06
CA CYS A 23 18.95 5.59 18.92
C CYS A 23 19.70 6.22 17.75
N ASP A 24 21.00 5.94 17.71
CA ASP A 24 21.91 6.42 16.67
C ASP A 24 21.84 7.94 16.46
N ALA A 25 21.61 8.39 15.23
CA ALA A 25 21.58 9.82 14.87
C ALA A 25 20.16 10.41 14.79
N MET A 26 19.12 9.63 15.14
CA MET A 26 17.74 10.06 15.01
C MET A 26 17.37 11.08 16.09
N ARG A 27 16.81 12.22 15.68
CA ARG A 27 16.25 13.23 16.57
C ARG A 27 14.73 13.10 16.66
N PRO A 28 14.08 13.64 17.71
CA PRO A 28 12.63 13.54 17.87
C PRO A 28 11.81 14.04 16.68
N GLN A 29 12.31 15.08 15.99
CA GLN A 29 11.67 15.68 14.83
C GLN A 29 12.08 15.07 13.47
N ASP A 30 12.97 14.08 13.47
CA ASP A 30 13.40 13.46 12.22
C ASP A 30 12.32 12.53 11.68
N LEU A 31 12.09 12.60 10.36
CA LEU A 31 11.16 11.71 9.68
C LEU A 31 11.82 10.34 9.48
N HIS A 32 11.06 9.28 9.78
CA HIS A 32 11.49 7.90 9.56
C HIS A 32 10.67 7.26 8.46
N LEU A 33 11.33 6.50 7.58
CA LEU A 33 10.63 5.69 6.59
C LEU A 33 9.80 4.62 7.31
N SER A 34 8.50 4.55 7.03
CA SER A 34 7.59 3.60 7.65
C SER A 34 7.62 2.21 6.99
N MET A 35 8.81 1.79 6.55
CA MET A 35 9.03 0.55 5.79
C MET A 35 9.24 -0.64 6.73
N SER A 36 8.78 -1.83 6.31
CA SER A 36 9.23 -3.08 6.92
C SER A 36 10.55 -3.49 6.27
N MET A 37 11.68 -3.27 6.94
CA MET A 37 12.98 -3.74 6.46
C MET A 37 13.31 -5.11 7.05
N SER A 38 13.52 -6.10 6.18
CA SER A 38 14.56 -7.10 6.41
C SER A 38 15.75 -6.72 5.53
N MET A 39 16.94 -6.84 6.09
CA MET A 39 18.20 -6.24 5.68
C MET A 39 18.71 -6.74 4.32
N SER A 40 18.16 -6.23 3.22
CA SER A 40 18.84 -6.19 1.93
C SER A 40 18.31 -5.02 1.13
N MET A 41 19.20 -4.08 0.83
CA MET A 41 18.94 -2.79 0.18
C MET A 41 18.64 -2.94 -1.33
N SER A 42 18.17 -4.10 -1.75
CA SER A 42 17.73 -4.37 -3.12
C SER A 42 16.48 -5.24 -3.08
N MET A 43 15.49 -4.80 -3.84
CA MET A 43 14.23 -5.49 -4.15
C MET A 43 13.20 -5.53 -3.01
N SER A 44 12.42 -4.44 -3.03
CA SER A 44 10.96 -4.41 -2.91
C SER A 44 10.37 -3.78 -1.64
N MET A 45 9.63 -2.70 -1.88
CA MET A 45 9.17 -1.72 -0.90
C MET A 45 7.73 -2.02 -0.48
N SER A 46 7.52 -2.62 0.69
CA SER A 46 6.19 -2.64 1.30
C SER A 46 6.15 -1.60 2.43
N MET A 47 5.60 -0.41 2.14
CA MET A 47 5.25 0.59 3.16
C MET A 47 4.02 0.12 3.94
N SER A 48 4.17 -0.92 4.75
CA SER A 48 3.05 -1.60 5.42
C SER A 48 2.25 -0.67 6.35
N MET A 49 2.89 0.32 6.98
CA MET A 49 2.16 1.30 7.80
C MET A 49 1.33 2.29 6.96
N ALA A 50 1.76 2.59 5.73
CA ALA A 50 1.00 3.45 4.82
C ALA A 50 -0.35 2.81 4.43
N LYS A 51 -0.44 1.47 4.46
CA LYS A 51 -1.70 0.73 4.24
C LYS A 51 -2.78 1.12 5.25
N SER A 52 -2.41 1.30 6.52
CA SER A 52 -3.35 1.71 7.57
C SER A 52 -3.83 3.16 7.36
N ILE A 53 -2.95 4.06 6.94
CA ILE A 53 -3.32 5.45 6.62
C ILE A 53 -4.31 5.46 5.45
N LEU A 54 -4.01 4.70 4.40
CA LEU A 54 -4.89 4.60 3.24
C LEU A 54 -6.24 3.96 3.58
N GLY A 55 -6.26 2.93 4.44
CA GLY A 55 -7.49 2.34 4.96
C GLY A 55 -8.34 3.33 5.75
N ILE A 56 -7.73 4.18 6.60
CA ILE A 56 -8.42 5.27 7.31
C ILE A 56 -8.99 6.26 6.30
N LEU A 57 -8.21 6.67 5.30
CA LEU A 57 -8.65 7.60 4.26
C LEU A 57 -9.84 7.04 3.48
N THR A 58 -9.80 5.77 3.08
CA THR A 58 -10.93 5.09 2.43
C THR A 58 -12.14 5.04 3.35
N GLY A 59 -11.96 4.79 4.65
CA GLY A 59 -13.04 4.82 5.64
C GLY A 59 -13.72 6.18 5.74
N ILE A 60 -12.94 7.28 5.78
CA ILE A 60 -13.46 8.66 5.77
C ILE A 60 -14.27 8.91 4.49
N LEU A 61 -13.75 8.50 3.33
CA LEU A 61 -14.43 8.68 2.05
C LEU A 61 -15.70 7.82 1.92
N ALA A 62 -15.72 6.65 2.54
CA ALA A 62 -16.89 5.78 2.60
C ALA A 62 -17.99 6.37 3.50
N ASP A 63 -17.62 6.88 4.68
CA ASP A 63 -18.55 7.58 5.58
C ASP A 63 -19.15 8.85 4.92
N ALA A 64 -18.35 9.55 4.13
CA ALA A 64 -18.79 10.68 3.32
C ALA A 64 -19.63 10.30 2.09
N GLY A 65 -19.91 9.00 1.86
CA GLY A 65 -20.70 8.51 0.73
C GLY A 65 -20.00 8.63 -0.63
N ARG A 66 -18.68 8.86 -0.66
CA ARG A 66 -17.90 8.98 -1.90
C ARG A 66 -17.44 7.62 -2.43
N ILE A 67 -17.21 6.66 -1.54
CA ILE A 67 -16.81 5.29 -1.88
C ILE A 67 -17.85 4.33 -1.30
N ASP A 68 -18.44 3.48 -2.14
CA ASP A 68 -19.24 2.35 -1.68
C ASP A 68 -18.33 1.12 -1.57
N LEU A 69 -18.21 0.57 -0.35
CA LEU A 69 -17.36 -0.59 -0.10
C LEU A 69 -17.87 -1.85 -0.80
N ALA A 70 -19.18 -1.95 -1.06
CA ALA A 70 -19.78 -3.05 -1.79
C ALA A 70 -19.68 -2.89 -3.31
N ALA A 71 -19.31 -1.70 -3.81
CA ALA A 71 -19.18 -1.47 -5.23
C ALA A 71 -18.06 -2.32 -5.84
N PRO A 72 -18.27 -2.86 -7.06
CA PRO A 72 -17.21 -3.50 -7.81
C PRO A 72 -16.06 -2.52 -8.08
N LEU A 73 -14.80 -2.99 -8.03
CA LEU A 73 -13.64 -2.16 -8.36
C LEU A 73 -13.75 -1.54 -9.75
N ALA A 74 -14.32 -2.30 -10.70
CA ALA A 74 -14.57 -1.85 -12.07
C ALA A 74 -15.56 -0.66 -12.18
N ALA A 75 -16.35 -0.37 -11.14
CA ALA A 75 -17.19 0.82 -11.11
C ALA A 75 -16.37 2.12 -11.00
N HIS A 76 -15.19 2.04 -10.38
CA HIS A 76 -14.26 3.16 -10.25
C HIS A 76 -13.16 3.09 -11.31
N LEU A 77 -12.65 1.89 -11.57
CA LEU A 77 -11.55 1.62 -12.49
C LEU A 77 -12.00 0.62 -13.58
N PRO A 78 -12.73 1.07 -14.62
CA PRO A 78 -13.30 0.20 -15.65
C PRO A 78 -12.30 -0.75 -16.32
N GLU A 79 -11.04 -0.33 -16.41
CA GLU A 79 -9.92 -1.09 -16.97
C GLU A 79 -9.73 -2.46 -16.26
N LEU A 80 -10.10 -2.55 -14.98
CA LEU A 80 -9.99 -3.78 -14.19
C LEU A 80 -10.98 -4.87 -14.61
N ALA A 81 -12.02 -4.55 -15.38
CA ALA A 81 -12.98 -5.55 -15.85
C ALA A 81 -12.31 -6.63 -16.73
N ALA A 82 -11.21 -6.30 -17.40
CA ALA A 82 -10.43 -7.23 -18.22
C ALA A 82 -9.36 -8.03 -17.44
N THR A 83 -9.20 -7.75 -16.15
CA THR A 83 -8.11 -8.30 -15.32
C THR A 83 -8.61 -9.40 -14.38
N GLY A 84 -7.71 -9.93 -13.54
CA GLY A 84 -8.04 -10.85 -12.45
C GLY A 84 -8.89 -10.20 -11.35
N TYR A 85 -8.97 -8.86 -11.29
CA TYR A 85 -9.78 -8.12 -10.33
C TYR A 85 -11.28 -8.03 -10.70
N ARG A 86 -11.69 -8.62 -11.83
CA ARG A 86 -13.08 -8.61 -12.27
C ARG A 86 -14.01 -9.24 -11.23
N GLY A 87 -15.01 -8.48 -10.80
CA GLY A 87 -15.98 -8.91 -9.80
C GLY A 87 -15.51 -8.75 -8.35
N ALA A 88 -14.28 -8.28 -8.12
CA ALA A 88 -13.85 -7.82 -6.81
C ALA A 88 -14.56 -6.52 -6.41
N THR A 89 -14.71 -6.31 -5.11
CA THR A 89 -15.26 -5.08 -4.53
C THR A 89 -14.18 -4.31 -3.78
N VAL A 90 -14.47 -3.05 -3.43
CA VAL A 90 -13.58 -2.24 -2.57
C VAL A 90 -13.38 -2.90 -1.21
N GLN A 91 -14.40 -3.56 -0.66
CA GLN A 91 -14.29 -4.33 0.59
C GLN A 91 -13.30 -5.49 0.48
N HIS A 92 -13.30 -6.23 -0.64
CA HIS A 92 -12.33 -7.31 -0.84
C HIS A 92 -10.90 -6.81 -0.85
N LEU A 93 -10.69 -5.64 -1.46
CA LEU A 93 -9.40 -4.95 -1.54
C LEU A 93 -8.92 -4.50 -0.15
N LEU A 94 -9.78 -3.84 0.64
CA LEU A 94 -9.46 -3.43 2.02
C LEU A 94 -9.17 -4.62 2.93
N ALA A 95 -9.86 -5.73 2.72
CA ALA A 95 -9.72 -6.93 3.53
C ALA A 95 -8.56 -7.83 3.09
N MET A 96 -7.82 -7.49 2.02
CA MET A 96 -6.77 -8.36 1.45
C MET A 96 -7.30 -9.78 1.16
N THR A 97 -8.48 -9.85 0.55
CA THR A 97 -9.17 -11.12 0.24
C THR A 97 -9.34 -11.36 -1.26
N LEU A 98 -8.55 -10.67 -2.07
CA LEU A 98 -8.61 -10.84 -3.52
C LEU A 98 -8.02 -12.19 -3.92
N GLY A 99 -8.62 -12.82 -4.92
CA GLY A 99 -8.15 -14.09 -5.45
C GLY A 99 -7.17 -13.97 -6.61
N VAL A 100 -6.59 -12.79 -6.84
CA VAL A 100 -5.65 -12.54 -7.95
C VAL A 100 -4.32 -13.21 -7.66
N VAL A 101 -3.73 -13.84 -8.68
CA VAL A 101 -2.39 -14.41 -8.58
C VAL A 101 -1.38 -13.27 -8.55
N VAL A 102 -0.70 -13.12 -7.41
CA VAL A 102 0.43 -12.21 -7.24
C VAL A 102 1.58 -13.05 -6.68
N ASP A 103 2.81 -12.83 -7.14
CA ASP A 103 3.98 -13.50 -6.59
C ASP A 103 4.74 -12.49 -5.73
N GLU A 104 4.62 -12.64 -4.42
CA GLU A 104 5.25 -11.77 -3.41
C GLU A 104 6.69 -12.21 -3.08
N SER A 105 7.25 -13.18 -3.81
CA SER A 105 8.62 -13.67 -3.55
C SER A 105 9.62 -12.57 -3.89
N TYR A 106 10.46 -12.21 -2.91
CA TYR A 106 11.46 -11.14 -3.03
C TYR A 106 12.74 -11.61 -3.72
N ASP A 107 13.01 -12.91 -3.67
CA ASP A 107 14.24 -13.57 -4.10
C ASP A 107 14.10 -14.30 -5.44
N VAL A 108 12.89 -14.40 -5.99
CA VAL A 108 12.61 -15.09 -7.24
C VAL A 108 12.70 -14.13 -8.44
N PRO A 109 13.62 -14.37 -9.40
CA PRO A 109 13.71 -13.57 -10.60
C PRO A 109 12.41 -13.60 -11.42
N GLY A 110 11.91 -12.41 -11.78
CA GLY A 110 10.68 -12.24 -12.55
C GLY A 110 9.39 -12.31 -11.74
N SER A 111 9.47 -12.42 -10.41
CA SER A 111 8.29 -12.34 -9.54
C SER A 111 7.56 -11.00 -9.73
N HIS A 112 6.27 -10.98 -9.39
CA HIS A 112 5.49 -9.75 -9.43
C HIS A 112 6.06 -8.72 -8.44
N MET A 113 6.65 -9.16 -7.33
CA MET A 113 7.29 -8.27 -6.36
C MET A 113 8.57 -7.62 -6.89
N GLN A 114 9.35 -8.32 -7.73
CA GLN A 114 10.49 -7.72 -8.41
C GLN A 114 10.05 -6.72 -9.48
N LYS A 115 9.05 -7.09 -10.29
CA LYS A 115 8.45 -6.18 -11.29
C LYS A 115 7.86 -4.94 -10.64
N LEU A 116 7.20 -5.07 -9.49
CA LEU A 116 6.69 -3.95 -8.69
C LEU A 116 7.83 -3.04 -8.24
N GLY A 117 8.93 -3.64 -7.74
CA GLY A 117 10.12 -2.91 -7.33
C GLY A 117 10.69 -2.04 -8.46
N GLU A 118 10.82 -2.59 -9.67
CA GLU A 118 11.24 -1.81 -10.84
C GLU A 118 10.19 -0.76 -11.24
N ALA A 119 8.90 -1.10 -11.26
CA ALA A 119 7.82 -0.24 -11.72
C ALA A 119 7.60 1.05 -10.89
N VAL A 120 8.17 1.12 -9.69
CA VAL A 120 8.14 2.32 -8.84
C VAL A 120 9.16 3.36 -9.32
N VAL A 121 8.80 4.64 -9.22
CA VAL A 121 9.58 5.79 -9.76
C VAL A 121 10.97 5.92 -9.12
N TRP A 122 11.17 5.42 -7.89
CA TRP A 122 12.44 5.47 -7.17
C TRP A 122 13.39 4.29 -7.45
N ALA A 123 13.07 3.43 -8.42
CA ALA A 123 13.99 2.38 -8.83
C ALA A 123 15.16 2.98 -9.61
N ASP A 124 16.22 3.35 -8.89
CA ASP A 124 17.51 3.71 -9.47
C ASP A 124 18.19 2.43 -10.00
N GLY A 125 17.81 2.01 -11.21
CA GLY A 125 18.32 0.79 -11.82
C GLY A 125 17.92 0.62 -13.28
N PRO A 126 18.63 -0.25 -14.03
CA PRO A 126 18.26 -0.58 -15.40
C PRO A 126 16.85 -1.20 -15.39
N ARG A 127 15.98 -0.69 -16.26
CA ARG A 127 14.66 -1.26 -16.48
C ARG A 127 14.80 -2.50 -17.35
N THR A 128 14.19 -3.59 -16.93
CA THR A 128 14.15 -4.82 -17.72
C THR A 128 13.23 -4.61 -18.94
N GLU A 129 13.73 -4.93 -20.13
CA GLU A 129 12.94 -4.81 -21.36
C GLU A 129 11.72 -5.74 -21.33
N GLY A 130 10.56 -5.22 -21.72
CA GLY A 130 9.29 -5.96 -21.70
C GLY A 130 8.63 -6.06 -20.32
N TRP A 131 9.19 -5.47 -19.27
CA TRP A 131 8.54 -5.37 -17.96
C TRP A 131 7.66 -4.13 -17.85
N PRO A 132 6.65 -4.15 -16.95
CA PRO A 132 5.81 -3.00 -16.67
C PRO A 132 6.64 -1.77 -16.28
N GLN A 133 6.34 -0.64 -16.92
CA GLN A 133 7.02 0.62 -16.64
C GLN A 133 6.40 1.37 -15.47
N THR A 134 5.15 1.04 -15.12
CA THR A 134 4.41 1.66 -14.00
C THR A 134 3.66 0.59 -13.21
N VAL A 135 3.40 0.88 -11.94
CA VAL A 135 2.60 0.01 -11.07
C VAL A 135 1.22 -0.24 -11.68
N TRP A 136 0.63 0.76 -12.34
CA TRP A 136 -0.65 0.62 -13.04
C TRP A 136 -0.59 -0.39 -14.19
N GLN A 137 0.47 -0.35 -15.01
CA GLN A 137 0.66 -1.36 -16.07
C GLN A 137 0.76 -2.76 -15.49
N LEU A 138 1.53 -2.94 -14.41
CA LEU A 138 1.65 -4.24 -13.73
C LEU A 138 0.28 -4.73 -13.25
N ILE A 139 -0.53 -3.87 -12.61
CA ILE A 139 -1.89 -4.20 -12.17
C ILE A 139 -2.75 -4.69 -13.33
N LEU A 140 -2.67 -4.04 -14.50
CA LEU A 140 -3.46 -4.41 -15.68
C LEU A 140 -3.02 -5.74 -16.32
N GLU A 141 -1.75 -6.12 -16.15
CA GLU A 141 -1.22 -7.40 -16.62
C GLU A 141 -1.64 -8.59 -15.74
N LEU A 142 -2.06 -8.35 -14.50
CA LEU A 142 -2.54 -9.39 -13.58
C LEU A 142 -3.92 -9.89 -14.01
N THR A 143 -3.95 -10.95 -14.81
CA THR A 143 -5.18 -11.50 -15.41
C THR A 143 -5.66 -12.80 -14.77
N GLU A 144 -4.80 -13.47 -13.99
CA GLU A 144 -5.06 -14.77 -13.41
C GLU A 144 -5.66 -14.68 -12.01
N THR A 145 -6.53 -15.64 -11.68
CA THR A 145 -7.12 -15.82 -10.35
C THR A 145 -6.92 -17.24 -9.85
N GLU A 146 -6.47 -17.39 -8.61
CA GLU A 146 -6.29 -18.69 -7.93
C GLU A 146 -7.50 -19.07 -7.06
N ARG A 147 -8.41 -18.13 -6.80
CA ARG A 147 -9.61 -18.32 -5.96
C ARG A 147 -10.67 -17.25 -6.23
N VAL A 148 -11.86 -17.45 -5.67
CA VAL A 148 -12.92 -16.44 -5.64
C VAL A 148 -12.54 -15.32 -4.66
N HIS A 149 -12.80 -14.05 -5.03
CA HIS A 149 -12.62 -12.92 -4.12
C HIS A 149 -13.49 -13.08 -2.86
N GLY A 150 -12.93 -12.74 -1.70
CA GLY A 150 -13.58 -12.90 -0.39
C GLY A 150 -13.39 -14.27 0.25
N ALA A 151 -12.83 -15.26 -0.45
CA ALA A 151 -12.72 -16.62 0.07
C ALA A 151 -11.67 -16.79 1.18
N GLN A 152 -10.56 -16.04 1.12
CA GLN A 152 -9.45 -16.17 2.05
C GLN A 152 -8.65 -14.87 2.13
N PHE A 153 -8.14 -14.55 3.31
CA PHE A 153 -7.14 -13.51 3.52
C PHE A 153 -5.77 -13.95 2.96
N LEU A 154 -5.20 -13.14 2.06
CA LEU A 154 -3.80 -13.23 1.69
C LEU A 154 -3.23 -11.83 1.51
N TYR A 155 -2.19 -11.51 2.28
CA TYR A 155 -1.55 -10.20 2.23
C TYR A 155 -0.81 -9.99 0.90
N ARG A 156 -1.17 -8.95 0.17
CA ARG A 156 -0.51 -8.53 -1.08
C ARG A 156 -0.16 -7.04 -1.04
N SER A 157 1.08 -6.72 -1.37
CA SER A 157 1.60 -5.35 -1.34
C SER A 157 0.95 -4.48 -2.43
N ILE A 158 0.86 -5.01 -3.65
CA ILE A 158 0.33 -4.30 -4.83
C ILE A 158 -1.14 -3.89 -4.71
N GLU A 159 -1.91 -4.57 -3.86
CA GLU A 159 -3.32 -4.26 -3.58
C GLU A 159 -3.48 -2.90 -2.89
N THR A 160 -2.46 -2.43 -2.19
CA THR A 160 -2.50 -1.08 -1.60
C THR A 160 -2.35 0.01 -2.65
N ASP A 161 -1.48 -0.18 -3.64
CA ASP A 161 -1.37 0.75 -4.77
C ASP A 161 -2.69 0.82 -5.54
N LEU A 162 -3.34 -0.33 -5.73
CA LEU A 162 -4.67 -0.40 -6.33
C LEU A 162 -5.71 0.41 -5.53
N LEU A 163 -5.70 0.33 -4.19
CA LEU A 163 -6.59 1.13 -3.35
C LEU A 163 -6.30 2.63 -3.52
N GLY A 164 -5.02 2.99 -3.68
CA GLY A 164 -4.60 4.36 -3.98
C GLY A 164 -5.25 4.87 -5.27
N PHE A 165 -5.15 4.10 -6.36
CA PHE A 165 -5.78 4.44 -7.63
C PHE A 165 -7.30 4.58 -7.52
N VAL A 166 -7.98 3.73 -6.72
CA VAL A 166 -9.43 3.88 -6.47
C VAL A 166 -9.72 5.23 -5.81
N VAL A 167 -8.97 5.58 -4.76
CA VAL A 167 -9.15 6.83 -4.03
C VAL A 167 -8.91 8.04 -4.94
N GLU A 168 -7.81 8.08 -5.69
CA GLU A 168 -7.51 9.19 -6.60
C GLU A 168 -8.57 9.30 -7.71
N ARG A 169 -9.04 8.18 -8.24
CA ARG A 169 -10.06 8.17 -9.30
C ARG A 169 -11.41 8.67 -8.82
N VAL A 170 -11.82 8.30 -7.61
CA VAL A 170 -13.09 8.75 -7.00
C VAL A 170 -13.03 10.22 -6.59
N THR A 171 -11.87 10.67 -6.15
CA THR A 171 -11.70 12.01 -5.60
C THR A 171 -11.31 13.06 -6.63
N GLY A 172 -10.56 12.66 -7.65
CA GLY A 172 -9.88 13.56 -8.59
C GLY A 172 -8.69 14.29 -7.97
N GLN A 173 -8.23 13.87 -6.78
CA GLN A 173 -7.19 14.55 -6.00
C GLN A 173 -6.00 13.62 -5.74
N PRO A 174 -4.77 14.15 -5.68
CA PRO A 174 -3.59 13.38 -5.30
C PRO A 174 -3.70 12.82 -3.87
N LEU A 175 -3.23 11.59 -3.65
CA LEU A 175 -3.25 10.97 -2.30
C LEU A 175 -2.61 11.82 -1.22
N ALA A 176 -1.48 12.48 -1.53
CA ALA A 176 -0.75 13.30 -0.56
C ALA A 176 -1.59 14.49 -0.05
N GLU A 177 -2.37 15.11 -0.94
CA GLU A 177 -3.26 16.21 -0.56
C GLU A 177 -4.40 15.69 0.33
N LEU A 178 -5.03 14.58 -0.05
CA LEU A 178 -6.10 13.96 0.73
C LEU A 178 -5.64 13.53 2.13
N VAL A 179 -4.48 12.88 2.23
CA VAL A 179 -3.91 12.48 3.53
C VAL A 179 -3.61 13.71 4.38
N SER A 180 -3.06 14.77 3.78
CA SER A 180 -2.79 16.04 4.48
C SER A 180 -4.08 16.65 5.03
N GLU A 181 -5.08 16.85 4.18
CA GLU A 181 -6.32 17.55 4.50
C GLU A 181 -7.22 16.78 5.49
N LEU A 182 -7.36 15.47 5.29
CA LEU A 182 -8.34 14.65 6.01
C LEU A 182 -7.75 13.98 7.26
N ILE A 183 -6.43 13.80 7.33
CA ILE A 183 -5.77 13.11 8.45
C ILE A 183 -4.73 14.02 9.10
N TRP A 184 -3.68 14.40 8.37
CA TRP A 184 -2.47 14.97 8.96
C TRP A 184 -2.71 16.33 9.65
N GLN A 185 -3.42 17.24 8.98
CA GLN A 185 -3.78 18.54 9.54
C GLN A 185 -4.80 18.44 10.70
N LYS A 186 -5.51 17.31 10.83
CA LYS A 186 -6.54 17.10 11.86
C LYS A 186 -5.96 16.59 13.18
N ILE A 187 -4.76 16.00 13.15
CA ILE A 187 -4.11 15.42 14.34
C ILE A 187 -3.09 16.36 15.01
N GLY A 188 -2.92 17.58 14.50
CA GLY A 188 -1.99 18.57 15.05
C GLY A 188 -0.51 18.24 14.76
N ALA A 189 -0.25 17.51 13.67
CA ALA A 189 1.08 17.19 13.17
C ALA A 189 1.74 18.37 12.42
#